data_AF-A0A0M1JE98-F1
#
_entry.id   AF-A0A0M1JE98-F1
#
_cell.length_a   1.000
_cell.length_b   1.000
_cell.length_c   1.000
_cell.angle_alpha   90.00
_cell.angle_beta   90.00
_cell.angle_gamma   90.00
#
_symmetry.space_group_name_H-M   'P 1'
#
loop_
_entity.id
_entity.type
_entity.pdbx_description
1 polymer ?
#
loop_
_entity_poly.entity_id
_entity_poly.type
_entity_poly.pdbx_seq_one_letter_code
_entity_poly.pdbx_strand_id
1 'polypeptide(L)'
;YGIKEGRKSSPVFDVRFYLSTHTDLQIAFPNGATNYAMALEHWKNHGIKEGRRSSQTFDVKCYLGKYRDLQIAFGKRNYKAAINHYLAHGRREGRTTMCSP
;
A
#
# COMPACT_ATOMS: atom_id res chain seq x y z
N TYR A 1 6.83 -9.74 17.59
CA TYR A 1 7.87 -9.92 16.57
C TYR A 1 7.19 -9.88 15.21
N GLY A 2 7.72 -9.17 14.20
CA GLY A 2 6.96 -8.85 12.98
C GLY A 2 7.44 -7.57 12.28
N ILE A 3 6.61 -6.52 12.26
CA ILE A 3 6.94 -5.26 11.56
C ILE A 3 8.24 -4.61 12.09
N LYS A 4 8.55 -4.75 13.39
CA LYS A 4 9.78 -4.25 14.01
C LYS A 4 11.08 -4.87 13.44
N GLU A 5 10.99 -5.97 12.70
CA GLU A 5 12.13 -6.64 12.03
C GLU A 5 12.11 -6.41 10.50
N GLY A 6 11.15 -5.62 10.00
CA GLY A 6 11.02 -5.28 8.59
C GLY A 6 10.43 -6.42 7.75
N ARG A 7 9.77 -7.39 8.39
CA ARG A 7 9.08 -8.47 7.68
C ARG A 7 7.86 -7.93 6.92
N LYS A 8 7.65 -8.44 5.71
CA LYS A 8 6.44 -8.15 4.92
C LYS A 8 5.22 -8.61 5.71
N SER A 9 4.40 -7.65 6.14
CA SER A 9 3.23 -7.93 6.99
C SER A 9 1.97 -8.25 6.18
N SER A 10 1.91 -7.87 4.90
CA SER A 10 0.74 -8.06 4.04
C SER A 10 1.10 -8.00 2.56
N PRO A 11 0.32 -8.63 1.64
CA PRO A 11 0.48 -8.42 0.20
C PRO A 11 0.36 -6.95 -0.23
N VAL A 12 -0.38 -6.13 0.52
CA VAL A 12 -0.57 -4.69 0.22
C VAL A 12 0.45 -3.78 0.91
N PHE A 13 1.22 -4.30 1.88
CA PHE A 13 2.18 -3.51 2.65
C PHE A 13 3.48 -4.28 2.92
N ASP A 14 4.55 -3.78 2.33
CA ASP A 14 5.92 -4.17 2.57
C ASP A 14 6.68 -2.93 3.05
N VAL A 15 7.06 -2.93 4.33
CA VAL A 15 7.66 -1.75 4.96
C VAL A 15 9.05 -1.42 4.40
N ARG A 16 9.82 -2.44 3.99
CA ARG A 16 11.15 -2.23 3.40
C ARG A 16 10.99 -1.59 2.03
N PHE A 17 10.09 -2.12 1.21
CA PHE A 17 9.76 -1.52 -0.08
C PHE A 17 9.17 -0.12 0.06
N TYR A 18 8.28 0.09 1.03
CA TYR A 18 7.63 1.38 1.24
C TYR A 18 8.65 2.46 1.60
N LEU A 19 9.58 2.17 2.50
CA LEU A 19 10.68 3.08 2.83
C LEU A 19 11.64 3.27 1.66
N SER A 20 12.05 2.20 0.96
CA SER A 20 12.99 2.31 -0.16
C SER A 20 12.41 3.08 -1.36
N THR A 21 11.09 3.06 -1.54
CA THR A 21 10.40 3.70 -2.67
C THR A 21 10.14 5.19 -2.44
N HIS A 22 10.03 5.62 -1.18
CA HIS A 22 9.67 6.99 -0.83
C HIS A 22 10.83 7.69 -0.12
N THR A 23 11.66 8.39 -0.90
CA THR A 23 12.84 9.10 -0.40
C THR A 23 12.50 10.11 0.69
N ASP A 24 11.32 10.74 0.64
CA ASP A 24 10.85 11.64 1.69
C ASP A 24 10.71 10.93 3.05
N LEU A 25 10.30 9.66 3.06
CA LEU A 25 10.22 8.86 4.28
C LEU A 25 11.59 8.40 4.75
N GLN A 26 12.56 8.22 3.84
CA GLN A 26 13.95 7.95 4.23
C GLN A 26 14.58 9.17 4.91
N ILE A 27 14.27 10.38 4.43
CA ILE A 27 14.73 11.63 5.03
C ILE A 27 14.01 11.88 6.37
N ALA A 28 12.70 11.68 6.43
CA ALA A 28 11.91 11.85 7.66
C ALA A 28 12.24 10.79 8.72
N PHE A 29 12.63 9.59 8.29
CA PHE A 29 13.02 8.47 9.15
C PHE A 29 14.41 7.98 8.74
N PRO A 30 15.49 8.73 9.06
CA PRO A 30 16.86 8.36 8.65
C PRO A 30 17.32 7.03 9.28
N ASN A 31 16.71 6.64 10.40
CA ASN A 31 16.84 5.31 11.02
C ASN A 31 15.67 4.38 10.63
N GLY A 32 15.10 4.54 9.44
CA GLY A 32 13.87 3.86 9.02
C GLY A 32 13.96 2.34 9.03
N ALA A 33 15.17 1.79 8.86
CA ALA A 33 15.46 0.36 9.00
C ALA A 33 15.29 -0.16 10.45
N THR A 34 15.28 0.71 11.45
CA THR A 34 14.99 0.38 12.86
C THR A 34 13.62 0.88 13.31
N ASN A 35 13.02 1.85 12.59
CA ASN A 35 11.72 2.45 12.91
C ASN A 35 10.59 2.08 11.94
N TYR A 36 10.50 0.81 11.56
CA TYR A 36 9.41 0.27 10.74
C TYR A 36 7.99 0.55 11.29
N ALA A 37 7.86 0.75 12.60
CA ALA A 37 6.59 1.13 13.21
C ALA A 37 6.13 2.54 12.76
N MET A 38 7.04 3.51 12.63
CA MET A 38 6.71 4.85 12.17
C MET A 38 6.29 4.84 10.69
N ALA A 39 6.96 4.04 9.87
CA ALA A 39 6.60 3.87 8.45
C ALA A 39 5.20 3.25 8.29
N LEU A 40 4.85 2.28 9.15
CA LEU A 40 3.51 1.69 9.18
C LEU A 40 2.44 2.72 9.60
N GLU A 41 2.71 3.49 10.64
CA GLU A 41 1.81 4.57 11.09
C GLU A 41 1.61 5.63 10.00
N HIS A 42 2.70 6.08 9.37
CA HIS A 42 2.63 7.00 8.24
C HIS A 42 1.78 6.43 7.11
N TRP A 43 1.99 5.17 6.72
CA TRP A 43 1.20 4.54 5.67
C TRP A 43 -0.29 4.50 6.01
N LYS A 44 -0.65 4.10 7.24
CA LYS A 44 -2.06 4.04 7.68
C LYS A 44 -2.73 5.42 7.70
N ASN A 45 -2.02 6.44 8.18
CA ASN A 45 -2.59 7.76 8.42
C ASN A 45 -2.58 8.65 7.17
N HIS A 46 -1.53 8.52 6.34
CA HIS A 46 -1.27 9.36 5.17
C HIS A 46 -1.12 8.54 3.89
N GLY A 47 -0.22 7.55 3.88
CA GLY A 47 0.14 6.83 2.65
C GLY A 47 -1.03 6.19 1.90
N ILE A 48 -2.01 5.62 2.62
CA ILE A 48 -3.23 5.10 2.03
C ILE A 48 -4.03 6.22 1.36
N LYS A 49 -4.25 7.35 2.03
CA LYS A 49 -5.03 8.47 1.50
C LYS A 49 -4.37 9.11 0.28
N GLU A 50 -3.04 9.15 0.27
CA GLU A 50 -2.22 9.65 -0.86
C GLU A 50 -2.12 8.64 -2.02
N GLY A 51 -2.56 7.39 -1.78
CA GLY A 51 -2.41 6.29 -2.72
C GLY A 51 -0.95 5.96 -3.00
N ARG A 52 -0.08 6.06 -2.00
CA ARG A 52 1.34 5.70 -2.11
C ARG A 52 1.48 4.20 -2.33
N ARG A 53 2.40 3.82 -3.22
CA ARG A 53 2.67 2.42 -3.52
C ARG A 53 3.44 1.77 -2.38
N SER A 54 2.77 0.91 -1.63
CA SER A 54 3.35 0.33 -0.42
C SER A 54 3.80 -1.12 -0.55
N SER A 55 3.76 -1.69 -1.76
CA SER A 55 4.18 -3.06 -1.99
C SER A 55 4.73 -3.27 -3.40
N GLN A 56 5.69 -4.18 -3.52
CA GLN A 56 6.18 -4.66 -4.80
C GLN A 56 5.15 -5.45 -5.59
N THR A 57 4.09 -5.93 -4.95
CA THR A 57 3.06 -6.81 -5.56
C THR A 57 1.68 -6.16 -5.60
N PHE A 58 1.54 -4.90 -5.13
CA PHE A 58 0.26 -4.22 -5.07
C PHE A 58 0.41 -2.71 -5.22
N ASP A 59 -0.26 -2.14 -6.21
CA ASP A 59 -0.41 -0.71 -6.42
C ASP A 59 -1.90 -0.32 -6.33
N VAL A 60 -2.24 0.43 -5.27
CA VAL A 60 -3.63 0.82 -5.01
C VAL A 60 -4.20 1.76 -6.07
N LYS A 61 -3.36 2.60 -6.67
CA LYS A 61 -3.78 3.53 -7.72
C LYS A 61 -4.09 2.77 -9.00
N CYS A 62 -3.23 1.82 -9.36
CA CYS A 62 -3.47 0.94 -10.51
C CYS A 62 -4.71 0.08 -10.29
N TYR A 63 -4.84 -0.53 -9.10
CA TYR A 63 -5.99 -1.38 -8.77
C TYR A 63 -7.31 -0.60 -8.86
N LEU A 64 -7.43 0.54 -8.20
CA LEU A 64 -8.64 1.36 -8.27
C LEU A 64 -8.87 1.96 -9.67
N GLY A 65 -7.79 2.30 -10.38
CA GLY A 65 -7.85 2.82 -11.75
C GLY A 65 -8.34 1.80 -12.78
N LYS A 66 -7.99 0.52 -12.61
CA LYS A 66 -8.33 -0.57 -13.54
C LYS A 66 -9.79 -1.01 -13.44
N TYR A 67 -10.35 -0.99 -12.23
CA TYR A 67 -11.66 -1.56 -11.94
C TYR A 67 -12.72 -0.48 -11.80
N ARG A 68 -13.52 -0.30 -12.86
CA ARG A 68 -14.56 0.73 -12.91
C ARG A 68 -15.69 0.50 -11.91
N ASP A 69 -16.01 -0.75 -11.59
CA ASP A 69 -16.92 -1.13 -10.53
C ASP A 69 -16.46 -0.59 -9.16
N LEU A 70 -15.16 -0.67 -8.85
CA LEU A 70 -14.61 -0.11 -7.61
C LEU A 70 -14.64 1.42 -7.58
N GLN A 71 -14.43 2.06 -8.73
CA GLN A 71 -14.56 3.52 -8.84
C GLN A 71 -16.00 3.98 -8.63
N ILE A 72 -16.98 3.22 -9.12
CA ILE A 72 -18.40 3.52 -8.93
C ILE A 72 -18.78 3.28 -7.46
N ALA A 73 -18.33 2.16 -6.86
CA ALA A 73 -18.67 1.81 -5.49
C ALA A 73 -18.01 2.71 -4.44
N PHE A 74 -16.75 3.09 -4.63
CA PHE A 74 -15.95 3.78 -3.60
C PHE A 74 -15.53 5.19 -3.96
N GLY A 75 -15.55 5.55 -5.25
CA GLY A 75 -14.98 6.78 -5.79
C GLY A 75 -13.52 6.61 -6.23
N LYS A 76 -13.08 7.45 -7.19
CA LYS A 76 -11.76 7.35 -7.86
C LYS A 76 -10.53 7.60 -6.98
N ARG A 77 -10.71 8.08 -5.75
CA ARG A 77 -9.62 8.42 -4.81
C ARG A 77 -9.77 7.72 -3.46
N ASN A 78 -10.70 6.79 -3.33
CA ASN A 78 -10.90 6.05 -2.08
C ASN A 78 -10.04 4.79 -2.02
N TYR A 79 -8.73 5.02 -1.88
CA TYR A 79 -7.73 3.97 -1.85
C TYR A 79 -7.87 3.04 -0.63
N LYS A 80 -8.40 3.55 0.50
CA LYS A 80 -8.67 2.73 1.70
C LYS A 80 -9.70 1.65 1.40
N ALA A 81 -10.82 2.02 0.77
CA ALA A 81 -11.84 1.06 0.38
C ALA A 81 -11.33 0.07 -0.67
N ALA A 82 -10.54 0.54 -1.64
CA ALA A 82 -9.89 -0.33 -2.62
C ALA A 82 -8.94 -1.38 -1.99
N ILE A 83 -8.11 -0.98 -1.01
CA ILE A 83 -7.26 -1.91 -0.26
C ILE A 83 -8.09 -2.94 0.48
N ASN A 84 -9.13 -2.50 1.20
CA ASN A 84 -10.01 -3.39 1.94
C ASN A 84 -10.70 -4.39 1.01
N HIS A 85 -11.18 -3.92 -0.14
CA HIS A 85 -11.78 -4.78 -1.16
C HIS A 85 -10.79 -5.81 -1.69
N TYR A 86 -9.55 -5.41 -2.00
CA TYR A 86 -8.54 -6.37 -2.46
C TYR A 86 -8.24 -7.46 -1.42
N LEU A 87 -8.12 -7.07 -0.15
CA LEU A 87 -7.86 -7.99 0.96
C LEU A 87 -9.03 -8.95 1.21
N ALA A 88 -10.27 -8.52 1.05
CA ALA A 88 -11.46 -9.33 1.29
C ALA A 88 -11.90 -10.18 0.07
N HIS A 89 -11.81 -9.61 -1.14
CA HIS A 89 -12.38 -10.17 -2.36
C HIS A 89 -11.37 -10.23 -3.50
N GLY A 90 -10.69 -9.11 -3.80
CA GLY A 90 -9.88 -8.96 -5.01
C GLY A 90 -8.80 -10.03 -5.20
N ARG A 91 -8.20 -10.52 -4.11
CA ARG A 91 -7.22 -11.62 -4.17
C ARG A 91 -7.84 -12.96 -4.60
N ARG A 92 -9.08 -13.24 -4.19
CA ARG A 92 -9.83 -14.45 -4.58
C ARG A 92 -10.41 -14.35 -5.98
N GLU A 93 -10.78 -13.14 -6.40
CA GLU A 93 -11.26 -12.85 -7.75
C GLU A 93 -10.15 -12.87 -8.82
N GLY A 94 -8.88 -13.02 -8.42
CA GLY A 94 -7.75 -13.00 -9.36
C GLY A 94 -7.49 -11.63 -10.00
N ARG A 95 -7.97 -10.54 -9.36
CA ARG A 95 -7.82 -9.19 -9.91
C ARG A 95 -6.36 -8.76 -9.95
N THR A 96 -5.95 -8.14 -11.06
CA THR A 96 -4.60 -7.59 -11.23
C THR A 96 -4.43 -6.33 -10.38
N THR A 97 -3.32 -6.28 -9.64
CA THR A 97 -3.02 -5.22 -8.68
C THR A 97 -1.98 -4.23 -9.17
N MET A 98 -1.42 -4.48 -10.36
CA MET A 98 -0.40 -3.66 -11.00
C MET A 98 -0.94 -2.99 -12.25
N CYS A 99 -0.35 -1.85 -12.57
CA CYS A 99 -0.46 -1.28 -13.89
C CYS A 99 0.25 -2.25 -14.86
N SER A 100 -0.37 -2.50 -16.01
CA SER A 100 0.35 -3.16 -17.10
C SER A 100 1.56 -2.30 -17.49
N PRO A 101 2.72 -2.91 -17.83
CA PRO A 101 3.82 -2.18 -18.44
C PRO A 101 3.42 -1.56 -19.79
#